data_AF-A0AAF1BRV5-F1
#
_entry.id   AF-A0AAF1BRV5-F1
#
_cell.length_a   1.000
_cell.length_b   1.000
_cell.length_c   1.000
_cell.angle_alpha   90.00
_cell.angle_beta   90.00
_cell.angle_gamma   90.00
#
_symmetry.space_group_name_H-M   'P 1'
#
loop_
_entity.id
_entity.type
_entity.pdbx_description
1 polymer ?
#
loop_
_entity_poly.entity_id
_entity_poly.type
_entity_poly.pdbx_seq_one_letter_code
_entity_poly.pdbx_strand_id
1 'polypeptide(L)'
;MSRHLRTTARAAAATRPAVQPRLAASARFASSSSSSQPEASSSSSKAAAPSPPAAEVAKGKAPAAPKGKPPATDPYAVPPLSRPLGTPIPPSSDPQTRAQRLDQMLDQTRRKEERKALVKEATQGYFHDYHLARKANGGKLWVAPPVLIREDRALYFPDISGKALTGGTVHTTDLFRGRVSLVSIVNTRVSEEHVQSFVEPVLEDWAGQPGFNYVQINHQPNALKGLLISLFVSSLKRTIPEDRWGSYLISSGEWSEFDVSRPLGIENKLLGYVYLVDENAKVRWAGCAQATPKETEDLRRAAAVLVRRHAGESGAGAAAPKTE
;
A
#
# COMPACT_ATOMS: atom_id res chain seq x y z
N MET A 1 58.46 -2.69 62.54
CA MET A 1 57.60 -1.80 63.31
C MET A 1 56.19 -1.83 62.70
N SER A 2 55.20 -2.18 63.53
CA SER A 2 53.72 -2.05 63.42
C SER A 2 53.00 -2.57 62.16
N ARG A 3 52.18 -3.65 62.22
CA ARG A 3 50.79 -3.76 62.76
C ARG A 3 49.89 -2.63 62.22
N HIS A 4 48.79 -2.82 61.51
CA HIS A 4 47.53 -3.55 61.77
C HIS A 4 46.58 -3.14 60.59
N LEU A 5 45.59 -3.88 60.07
CA LEU A 5 44.24 -4.13 60.60
C LEU A 5 43.34 -4.67 59.47
N ARG A 6 42.29 -5.39 59.88
CA ARG A 6 41.20 -5.99 59.08
C ARG A 6 40.26 -4.94 58.48
N THR A 7 39.64 -5.23 57.34
CA THR A 7 38.30 -4.70 56.98
C THR A 7 37.46 -5.74 56.23
N THR A 8 36.21 -5.78 56.66
CA THR A 8 35.08 -6.66 56.34
C THR A 8 34.46 -6.42 54.97
N ALA A 9 34.09 -7.49 54.25
CA ALA A 9 33.22 -7.43 53.07
C ALA A 9 31.74 -7.64 53.49
N ARG A 10 30.89 -6.66 53.22
CA ARG A 10 29.44 -6.67 53.50
C ARG A 10 28.69 -6.84 52.18
N ALA A 11 27.94 -7.93 52.08
CA ALA A 11 27.02 -8.22 50.99
C ALA A 11 25.83 -7.25 51.01
N ALA A 12 25.52 -6.65 49.85
CA ALA A 12 24.33 -5.85 49.63
C ALA A 12 23.50 -6.49 48.52
N ALA A 13 22.39 -7.11 48.92
CA ALA A 13 21.33 -7.55 48.03
C ALA A 13 20.56 -6.31 47.54
N ALA A 14 20.53 -6.10 46.21
CA ALA A 14 19.74 -5.05 45.58
C ALA A 14 18.50 -5.67 44.92
N THR A 15 17.36 -5.37 45.53
CA THR A 15 16.00 -5.71 45.11
C THR A 15 15.64 -5.04 43.78
N ARG A 16 15.18 -5.81 42.79
CA ARG A 16 14.66 -5.32 41.50
C ARG A 16 13.24 -4.75 41.69
N PRO A 17 12.91 -3.53 41.25
CA PRO A 17 11.51 -3.13 41.11
C PRO A 17 10.96 -3.60 39.76
N ALA A 18 9.78 -4.23 39.83
CA ALA A 18 8.97 -4.63 38.69
C ALA A 18 8.37 -3.38 38.01
N VAL A 19 8.64 -3.21 36.71
CA VAL A 19 8.02 -2.18 35.88
C VAL A 19 6.89 -2.85 35.08
N GLN A 20 5.65 -2.50 35.41
CA GLN A 20 4.47 -2.84 34.61
C GLN A 20 4.40 -1.93 33.37
N PRO A 21 4.00 -2.43 32.20
CA PRO A 21 3.74 -1.58 31.05
C PRO A 21 2.40 -0.85 31.22
N ARG A 22 2.45 0.48 31.29
CA ARG A 22 1.27 1.35 31.22
C ARG A 22 0.76 1.41 29.77
N LEU A 23 -0.52 1.07 29.61
CA LEU A 23 -1.32 1.27 28.41
C LEU A 23 -1.23 2.73 27.93
N ALA A 24 -0.68 2.94 26.74
CA ALA A 24 -0.60 4.26 26.11
C ALA A 24 -1.91 4.62 25.41
N ALA A 25 -2.33 5.86 25.65
CA ALA A 25 -3.62 6.43 25.33
C ALA A 25 -3.84 6.63 23.81
N SER A 26 -5.06 6.33 23.38
CA SER A 26 -5.56 6.55 22.02
C SER A 26 -5.80 8.04 21.75
N ALA A 27 -5.09 8.63 20.77
CA ALA A 27 -5.38 9.96 20.24
C ALA A 27 -6.55 9.89 19.25
N ARG A 28 -7.61 10.66 19.51
CA ARG A 28 -8.84 10.76 18.71
C ARG A 28 -8.63 11.80 17.60
N PHE A 29 -8.84 11.41 16.34
CA PHE A 29 -9.03 12.37 15.24
C PHE A 29 -10.51 12.71 15.11
N ALA A 30 -10.82 14.01 15.04
CA ALA A 30 -12.16 14.55 14.90
C ALA A 30 -12.62 14.50 13.43
N SER A 31 -13.77 13.89 13.16
CA SER A 31 -14.45 13.92 11.85
C SER A 31 -15.71 14.76 11.98
N SER A 32 -15.74 15.93 11.34
CA SER A 32 -16.95 16.75 11.22
C SER A 32 -17.74 16.33 9.99
N SER A 33 -18.90 15.68 10.20
CA SER A 33 -19.91 15.40 9.18
C SER A 33 -20.90 16.56 9.12
N SER A 34 -21.03 17.21 7.96
CA SER A 34 -22.16 18.10 7.67
C SER A 34 -23.08 17.43 6.66
N SER A 35 -24.25 17.00 7.11
CA SER A 35 -25.37 16.54 6.30
C SER A 35 -26.17 17.73 5.79
N SER A 36 -26.54 17.72 4.51
CA SER A 36 -27.65 18.50 4.00
C SER A 36 -28.33 17.75 2.85
N GLN A 37 -29.54 17.26 3.14
CA GLN A 37 -30.55 16.94 2.12
C GLN A 37 -31.02 18.23 1.42
N PRO A 38 -31.71 18.08 0.27
CA PRO A 38 -33.05 18.64 0.27
C PRO A 38 -34.13 17.70 -0.27
N GLU A 39 -35.33 18.07 0.15
CA GLU A 39 -36.62 17.42 0.06
C GLU A 39 -37.22 17.35 -1.34
N ALA A 40 -38.14 16.38 -1.46
CA ALA A 40 -39.09 16.24 -2.54
C ALA A 40 -40.08 17.40 -2.61
N SER A 41 -40.51 17.76 -3.82
CA SER A 41 -41.79 18.42 -4.03
C SER A 41 -42.49 17.85 -5.26
N SER A 42 -43.75 17.53 -5.03
CA SER A 42 -44.78 16.94 -5.87
C SER A 42 -45.32 17.89 -6.95
N SER A 43 -45.77 17.35 -8.08
CA SER A 43 -47.10 17.69 -8.62
C SER A 43 -47.57 16.68 -9.68
N SER A 44 -48.85 16.36 -9.58
CA SER A 44 -49.62 15.36 -10.33
C SER A 44 -50.58 16.01 -11.32
N SER A 45 -50.88 15.32 -12.42
CA SER A 45 -52.18 15.20 -13.17
C SER A 45 -51.86 14.99 -14.67
N LYS A 46 -52.48 14.08 -15.43
CA LYS A 46 -53.93 13.89 -15.64
C LYS A 46 -54.22 12.56 -16.41
N ALA A 47 -55.38 11.97 -16.10
CA ALA A 47 -56.15 10.85 -16.70
C ALA A 47 -56.27 10.86 -18.25
N ALA A 48 -56.78 9.86 -19.01
CA ALA A 48 -57.11 8.43 -18.95
C ALA A 48 -57.60 8.01 -20.38
N ALA A 49 -57.37 6.74 -20.79
CA ALA A 49 -58.02 5.78 -21.74
C ALA A 49 -59.04 6.25 -22.85
N PRO A 50 -59.31 5.49 -23.96
CA PRO A 50 -59.29 4.01 -24.09
C PRO A 50 -58.83 3.39 -25.46
N SER A 51 -58.75 2.05 -25.49
CA SER A 51 -58.43 1.15 -26.63
C SER A 51 -59.64 0.84 -27.55
N PRO A 52 -59.44 0.20 -28.72
CA PRO A 52 -59.83 -1.22 -28.90
C PRO A 52 -58.88 -2.07 -29.81
N PRO A 53 -59.10 -3.41 -29.94
CA PRO A 53 -58.08 -4.43 -30.19
C PRO A 53 -58.14 -5.10 -31.59
N ALA A 54 -57.09 -5.84 -31.97
CA ALA A 54 -57.12 -7.19 -32.58
C ALA A 54 -55.78 -7.56 -33.24
N ALA A 55 -55.22 -8.72 -32.88
CA ALA A 55 -54.66 -9.76 -33.76
C ALA A 55 -53.62 -10.62 -33.02
N GLU A 56 -54.03 -11.84 -32.66
CA GLU A 56 -53.14 -12.97 -32.35
C GLU A 56 -52.33 -13.37 -33.59
N VAL A 57 -51.02 -13.57 -33.44
CA VAL A 57 -50.30 -14.62 -34.19
C VAL A 57 -49.24 -15.25 -33.29
N ALA A 58 -49.45 -16.54 -33.02
CA ALA A 58 -48.55 -17.44 -32.31
C ALA A 58 -47.21 -17.64 -33.04
N LYS A 59 -46.10 -17.66 -32.30
CA LYS A 59 -44.85 -18.33 -32.71
C LYS A 59 -44.08 -18.91 -31.51
N GLY A 60 -44.07 -20.24 -31.45
CA GLY A 60 -42.85 -21.06 -31.29
C GLY A 60 -42.04 -20.93 -29.99
N LYS A 61 -42.36 -21.80 -29.02
CA LYS A 61 -41.53 -22.14 -27.86
C LYS A 61 -40.39 -23.08 -28.31
N ALA A 62 -39.14 -22.63 -28.20
CA ALA A 62 -37.95 -23.49 -28.24
C ALA A 62 -37.44 -23.74 -26.81
N PRO A 63 -37.00 -24.96 -26.47
CA PRO A 63 -36.74 -25.37 -25.09
C PRO A 63 -35.52 -24.68 -24.48
N ALA A 64 -35.73 -24.04 -23.33
CA ALA A 64 -34.68 -23.48 -22.50
C ALA A 64 -33.79 -24.61 -21.96
N ALA A 65 -32.52 -24.61 -22.35
CA ALA A 65 -31.49 -25.41 -21.70
C ALA A 65 -31.42 -25.02 -20.21
N PRO A 66 -31.29 -25.99 -19.28
CA PRO A 66 -31.19 -25.69 -17.86
C PRO A 66 -29.89 -24.93 -17.62
N LYS A 67 -30.00 -23.61 -17.40
CA LYS A 67 -28.93 -22.81 -16.81
C LYS A 67 -28.73 -23.30 -15.39
N GLY A 68 -27.88 -24.31 -15.22
CA GLY A 68 -27.35 -24.68 -13.92
C GLY A 68 -26.74 -23.44 -13.28
N LYS A 69 -27.30 -23.02 -12.14
CA LYS A 69 -26.65 -22.06 -11.26
C LYS A 69 -25.20 -22.55 -11.03
N PRO A 70 -24.16 -21.72 -11.24
CA PRO A 70 -22.87 -22.07 -10.70
C PRO A 70 -23.02 -22.29 -9.18
N PRO A 71 -22.33 -23.27 -8.59
CA PRO A 71 -22.39 -23.53 -7.16
C PRO A 71 -22.09 -22.23 -6.43
N ALA A 72 -22.84 -21.95 -5.35
CA ALA A 72 -22.68 -20.75 -4.55
C ALA A 72 -21.23 -20.62 -4.08
N THR A 73 -20.45 -19.81 -4.81
CA THR A 73 -19.12 -19.39 -4.40
C THR A 73 -19.29 -18.69 -3.08
N ASP A 74 -18.54 -19.13 -2.06
CA ASP A 74 -18.50 -18.47 -0.77
C ASP A 74 -18.32 -16.96 -1.01
N PRO A 75 -19.28 -16.10 -0.61
CA PRO A 75 -19.25 -14.67 -0.96
C PRO A 75 -18.05 -13.92 -0.36
N TYR A 76 -17.20 -14.62 0.41
CA TYR A 76 -16.00 -14.13 1.06
C TYR A 76 -14.70 -14.78 0.55
N ALA A 77 -14.74 -15.62 -0.49
CA ALA A 77 -13.55 -16.18 -1.09
C ALA A 77 -12.74 -15.08 -1.81
N VAL A 78 -11.64 -14.67 -1.19
CA VAL A 78 -10.72 -13.67 -1.74
C VAL A 78 -9.96 -14.28 -2.92
N PRO A 79 -9.96 -13.67 -4.11
CA PRO A 79 -9.24 -14.19 -5.27
C PRO A 79 -7.71 -14.10 -5.08
N PRO A 80 -6.91 -14.97 -5.70
CA PRO A 80 -5.46 -14.78 -5.74
C PRO A 80 -5.09 -13.58 -6.62
N LEU A 81 -3.89 -13.01 -6.40
CA LEU A 81 -3.34 -11.97 -7.26
C LEU A 81 -3.25 -12.45 -8.72
N SER A 82 -4.05 -11.83 -9.61
CA SER A 82 -4.24 -12.30 -10.99
C SER A 82 -3.15 -11.87 -11.96
N ARG A 83 -2.46 -10.76 -11.69
CA ARG A 83 -1.42 -10.17 -12.55
C ARG A 83 -0.25 -9.61 -11.74
N PRO A 84 0.96 -9.52 -12.32
CA PRO A 84 2.03 -8.75 -11.72
C PRO A 84 1.62 -7.27 -11.61
N LEU A 85 2.05 -6.65 -10.51
CA LEU A 85 1.77 -5.25 -10.19
C LEU A 85 2.94 -4.37 -10.61
N GLY A 86 2.65 -3.14 -11.02
CA GLY A 86 3.62 -2.17 -11.51
C GLY A 86 3.37 -1.70 -12.94
N THR A 87 4.28 -0.88 -13.46
CA THR A 87 4.28 -0.30 -14.81
C THR A 87 5.27 -1.03 -15.71
N PRO A 88 4.96 -1.20 -17.01
CA PRO A 88 5.90 -1.83 -17.95
C PRO A 88 7.09 -0.93 -18.27
N ILE A 89 6.91 0.39 -18.17
CA ILE A 89 7.93 1.40 -18.47
C ILE A 89 8.76 1.61 -17.20
N PRO A 90 10.11 1.62 -17.30
CA PRO A 90 10.97 1.90 -16.16
C PRO A 90 10.75 3.34 -15.66
N PRO A 91 10.63 3.54 -14.34
CA PRO A 91 10.44 4.85 -13.76
C PRO A 91 11.71 5.70 -13.89
N SER A 92 11.55 7.01 -14.00
CA SER A 92 12.64 7.98 -13.89
C SER A 92 12.32 9.01 -12.81
N SER A 93 13.35 9.43 -12.07
CA SER A 93 13.27 10.55 -11.13
C SER A 93 13.46 11.92 -11.79
N ASP A 94 13.79 11.95 -13.09
CA ASP A 94 13.99 13.19 -13.82
C ASP A 94 12.69 13.99 -13.95
N PRO A 95 12.73 15.33 -13.82
CA PRO A 95 11.56 16.16 -14.01
C PRO A 95 11.05 16.02 -15.45
N GLN A 96 9.76 15.73 -15.60
CA GLN A 96 9.13 15.61 -16.91
C GLN A 96 9.40 16.85 -17.77
N THR A 97 9.86 16.61 -19.01
CA THR A 97 10.13 17.68 -19.97
C THR A 97 8.82 18.33 -20.44
N ARG A 98 8.88 19.59 -20.90
CA ARG A 98 7.71 20.29 -21.44
C ARG A 98 7.06 19.54 -22.61
N ALA A 99 7.87 18.91 -23.46
CA ALA A 99 7.39 18.10 -24.58
C ALA A 99 6.58 16.89 -24.09
N GLN A 100 7.09 16.14 -23.11
CA GLN A 100 6.37 15.01 -22.51
C GLN A 100 5.06 15.43 -21.86
N ARG A 101 5.03 16.59 -21.18
CA ARG A 101 3.79 17.13 -20.59
C ARG A 101 2.76 17.49 -21.66
N LEU A 102 3.19 18.11 -22.77
CA LEU A 102 2.31 18.44 -23.88
C LEU A 102 1.74 17.18 -24.54
N ASP A 103 2.57 16.17 -24.78
CA ASP A 103 2.12 14.90 -25.37
C ASP A 103 1.10 14.19 -24.47
N GLN A 104 1.35 14.15 -23.16
CA GLN A 104 0.39 13.63 -22.18
C GLN A 104 -0.94 14.40 -22.17
N MET A 105 -0.91 15.72 -22.35
CA MET A 105 -2.13 16.54 -22.44
C MET A 105 -2.90 16.28 -23.74
N LEU A 106 -2.20 16.00 -24.84
CA LEU A 106 -2.79 15.75 -26.15
C LEU A 106 -3.39 14.35 -26.25
N ASP A 107 -2.85 13.37 -25.53
CA ASP A 107 -3.34 12.00 -25.52
C ASP A 107 -4.83 11.92 -25.13
N GLN A 108 -5.66 11.54 -26.11
CA GLN A 108 -7.09 11.39 -25.93
C GLN A 108 -7.45 10.11 -25.19
N THR A 109 -6.63 9.06 -25.29
CA THR A 109 -6.90 7.76 -24.67
C THR A 109 -6.79 7.89 -23.16
N ARG A 110 -5.68 8.48 -22.70
CA ARG A 110 -5.44 8.80 -21.29
C ARG A 110 -6.57 9.62 -20.67
N ARG A 111 -7.01 10.71 -21.32
CA ARG A 111 -8.12 11.55 -20.82
C ARG A 111 -9.44 10.80 -20.70
N LYS A 112 -9.74 9.91 -21.64
CA LYS A 112 -10.96 9.07 -21.58
C LYS A 112 -10.91 8.13 -20.38
N GLU A 113 -9.74 7.58 -20.08
CA GLU A 113 -9.56 6.67 -18.94
C GLU A 113 -9.55 7.38 -17.59
N GLU A 114 -8.87 8.53 -17.49
CA GLU A 114 -8.92 9.39 -16.29
C GLU A 114 -10.38 9.79 -15.99
N ARG A 115 -11.15 10.18 -17.02
CA ARG A 115 -12.59 10.45 -16.84
C ARG A 115 -13.34 9.23 -16.34
N LYS A 116 -13.07 8.03 -16.87
CA LYS A 116 -13.71 6.78 -16.39
C LYS A 116 -13.35 6.50 -14.93
N ALA A 117 -12.10 6.73 -14.54
CA ALA A 117 -11.63 6.58 -13.17
C ALA A 117 -12.34 7.55 -12.22
N LEU A 118 -12.41 8.83 -12.59
CA LEU A 118 -13.12 9.84 -11.80
C LEU A 118 -14.62 9.51 -11.66
N VAL A 119 -15.25 9.03 -12.72
CA VAL A 119 -16.66 8.57 -12.66
C VAL A 119 -16.79 7.34 -11.75
N LYS A 120 -15.85 6.39 -11.83
CA LYS A 120 -15.82 5.21 -10.95
C LYS A 120 -15.68 5.61 -9.49
N GLU A 121 -14.76 6.51 -9.15
CA GLU A 121 -14.56 7.02 -7.79
C GLU A 121 -15.76 7.84 -7.30
N ALA A 122 -16.36 8.68 -8.16
CA ALA A 122 -17.59 9.40 -7.80
C ALA A 122 -18.77 8.44 -7.56
N THR A 123 -18.81 7.29 -8.25
CA THR A 123 -19.84 6.27 -8.07
C THR A 123 -19.56 5.38 -6.85
N GLN A 124 -18.31 4.98 -6.67
CA GLN A 124 -17.82 4.26 -5.49
C GLN A 124 -17.53 5.26 -4.38
N GLY A 125 -18.58 5.63 -3.64
CA GLY A 125 -18.41 6.53 -2.50
C GLY A 125 -17.53 5.91 -1.39
N TYR A 126 -16.93 6.77 -0.57
CA TYR A 126 -16.13 6.43 0.62
C TYR A 126 -16.78 5.36 1.54
N PHE A 127 -18.10 5.38 1.67
CA PHE A 127 -18.83 4.37 2.45
C PHE A 127 -18.68 2.95 1.88
N HIS A 128 -18.57 2.80 0.56
CA HIS A 128 -18.32 1.50 -0.06
C HIS A 128 -16.97 0.93 0.41
N ASP A 129 -15.92 1.74 0.34
CA ASP A 129 -14.56 1.36 0.75
C ASP A 129 -14.48 1.05 2.25
N TYR A 130 -15.16 1.84 3.06
CA TYR A 130 -15.27 1.59 4.50
C TYR A 130 -15.97 0.26 4.81
N HIS A 131 -17.10 0.00 4.14
CA HIS A 131 -17.83 -1.25 4.31
C HIS A 131 -17.00 -2.45 3.85
N LEU A 132 -16.24 -2.33 2.75
CA LEU A 132 -15.31 -3.35 2.29
C LEU A 132 -14.20 -3.60 3.31
N ALA A 133 -13.56 -2.55 3.82
CA ALA A 133 -12.49 -2.65 4.82
C ALA A 133 -12.97 -3.37 6.10
N ARG A 134 -14.25 -3.23 6.46
CA ARG A 134 -14.86 -3.81 7.66
C ARG A 134 -15.44 -5.23 7.45
N LYS A 135 -15.44 -5.77 6.22
CA LYS A 135 -15.92 -7.13 5.95
C LYS A 135 -15.01 -8.19 6.58
N ALA A 136 -15.51 -9.43 6.64
CA ALA A 136 -14.71 -10.61 6.98
C ALA A 136 -13.42 -10.64 6.13
N ASN A 137 -12.30 -11.05 6.74
CA ASN A 137 -10.93 -11.03 6.19
C ASN A 137 -10.24 -9.65 6.14
N GLY A 138 -10.69 -8.67 6.93
CA GLY A 138 -10.02 -7.37 7.06
C GLY A 138 -10.05 -6.52 5.78
N GLY A 139 -11.04 -6.76 4.92
CA GLY A 139 -11.18 -6.07 3.64
C GLY A 139 -10.18 -6.45 2.57
N LYS A 140 -9.55 -7.63 2.70
CA LYS A 140 -8.57 -8.12 1.73
C LYS A 140 -9.17 -8.23 0.32
N LEU A 141 -8.45 -7.63 -0.64
CA LEU A 141 -8.86 -7.58 -2.05
C LEU A 141 -8.37 -8.81 -2.83
N TRP A 142 -7.15 -9.26 -2.52
CA TRP A 142 -6.54 -10.41 -3.15
C TRP A 142 -5.54 -11.09 -2.20
N VAL A 143 -5.30 -12.38 -2.41
CA VAL A 143 -4.31 -13.18 -1.66
C VAL A 143 -2.93 -13.02 -2.29
N ALA A 144 -1.91 -12.78 -1.48
CA ALA A 144 -0.54 -12.62 -1.95
C ALA A 144 0.01 -13.92 -2.57
N PRO A 145 0.92 -13.82 -3.56
CA PRO A 145 1.48 -15.01 -4.19
C PRO A 145 2.41 -15.77 -3.21
N PRO A 146 2.38 -17.11 -3.19
CA PRO A 146 3.23 -17.90 -2.29
C PRO A 146 4.71 -17.92 -2.70
N VAL A 147 5.00 -17.53 -3.93
CA VAL A 147 6.34 -17.55 -4.52
C VAL A 147 6.65 -16.20 -5.12
N LEU A 148 7.93 -15.83 -5.10
CA LEU A 148 8.44 -14.65 -5.77
C LEU A 148 8.09 -14.66 -7.27
N ILE A 149 7.62 -13.53 -7.78
CA ILE A 149 7.44 -13.33 -9.21
C ILE A 149 8.82 -13.46 -9.87
N ARG A 150 8.91 -13.99 -11.09
CA ARG A 150 10.17 -14.07 -11.83
C ARG A 150 10.53 -12.71 -12.44
N GLU A 151 11.81 -12.42 -12.61
CA GLU A 151 12.28 -11.08 -13.00
C GLU A 151 11.86 -10.68 -14.43
N ASP A 152 11.76 -11.67 -15.31
CA ASP A 152 11.27 -11.57 -16.68
C ASP A 152 9.80 -11.12 -16.79
N ARG A 153 8.99 -11.41 -15.77
CA ARG A 153 7.56 -11.09 -15.72
C ARG A 153 7.21 -9.98 -14.73
N ALA A 154 8.19 -9.49 -13.97
CA ALA A 154 7.96 -8.43 -13.00
C ALA A 154 7.89 -7.08 -13.71
N LEU A 155 7.02 -6.21 -13.19
CA LEU A 155 6.84 -4.84 -13.67
C LEU A 155 7.51 -3.88 -12.71
N TYR A 156 7.76 -2.65 -13.17
CA TYR A 156 8.43 -1.63 -12.37
C TYR A 156 7.50 -0.99 -11.35
N PHE A 157 8.04 -0.60 -10.21
CA PHE A 157 7.32 0.24 -9.26
C PHE A 157 7.26 1.67 -9.83
N PRO A 158 6.07 2.30 -9.92
CA PRO A 158 5.96 3.65 -10.47
C PRO A 158 6.68 4.67 -9.59
N ASP A 159 7.24 5.73 -10.18
CA ASP A 159 7.90 6.76 -9.39
C ASP A 159 6.89 7.55 -8.54
N ILE A 160 7.14 7.61 -7.24
CA ILE A 160 6.36 8.40 -6.28
C ILE A 160 7.33 9.37 -5.62
N SER A 161 7.01 10.66 -5.72
CA SER A 161 7.73 11.70 -5.01
C SER A 161 7.04 12.03 -3.67
N GLY A 162 7.86 12.37 -2.68
CA GLY A 162 7.37 12.75 -1.36
C GLY A 162 8.42 13.50 -0.56
N LYS A 163 7.99 14.12 0.54
CA LYS A 163 8.89 14.73 1.51
C LYS A 163 9.35 13.67 2.49
N ALA A 164 10.66 13.44 2.56
CA ALA A 164 11.25 12.62 3.60
C ALA A 164 11.14 13.32 4.96
N LEU A 165 11.23 12.57 6.07
CA LEU A 165 11.24 13.17 7.41
C LEU A 165 12.51 14.02 7.64
N THR A 166 13.58 13.75 6.89
CA THR A 166 14.77 14.62 6.85
C THR A 166 14.49 16.00 6.25
N GLY A 167 13.38 16.17 5.52
CA GLY A 167 12.88 17.43 4.97
C GLY A 167 13.06 17.58 3.46
N GLY A 168 13.94 16.79 2.84
CA GLY A 168 14.17 16.80 1.39
C GLY A 168 13.04 16.13 0.61
N THR A 169 12.84 16.54 -0.63
CA THR A 169 12.03 15.78 -1.60
C THR A 169 12.84 14.60 -2.09
N VAL A 170 12.25 13.41 -2.04
CA VAL A 170 12.89 12.15 -2.42
C VAL A 170 11.94 11.37 -3.33
N HIS A 171 12.51 10.67 -4.30
CA HIS A 171 11.81 9.81 -5.24
C HIS A 171 12.00 8.34 -4.85
N THR A 172 10.95 7.54 -4.95
CA THR A 172 11.03 6.09 -4.70
C THR A 172 12.04 5.41 -5.62
N THR A 173 12.14 5.86 -6.88
CA THR A 173 13.12 5.32 -7.84
C THR A 173 14.55 5.43 -7.32
N ASP A 174 14.92 6.55 -6.70
CA ASP A 174 16.27 6.74 -6.16
C ASP A 174 16.50 5.91 -4.90
N LEU A 175 15.46 5.66 -4.10
CA LEU A 175 15.55 4.84 -2.89
C LEU A 175 15.76 3.35 -3.20
N PHE A 176 15.23 2.86 -4.31
CA PHE A 176 15.30 1.45 -4.69
C PHE A 176 16.58 1.06 -5.43
N ARG A 177 17.27 2.04 -6.06
CA ARG A 177 18.47 1.76 -6.84
C ARG A 177 19.51 1.00 -6.03
N GLY A 178 19.91 -0.15 -6.58
CA GLY A 178 21.01 -0.96 -6.05
C GLY A 178 20.72 -1.61 -4.70
N ARG A 179 19.45 -1.67 -4.25
CA ARG A 179 19.06 -2.26 -2.97
C ARG A 179 17.73 -3.00 -3.08
N VAL A 180 17.60 -4.12 -2.38
CA VAL A 180 16.31 -4.79 -2.20
C VAL A 180 15.49 -3.97 -1.21
N SER A 181 14.32 -3.51 -1.65
CA SER A 181 13.48 -2.59 -0.88
C SER A 181 12.15 -3.21 -0.51
N LEU A 182 11.87 -3.28 0.79
CA LEU A 182 10.53 -3.56 1.31
C LEU A 182 9.77 -2.24 1.37
N VAL A 183 8.70 -2.12 0.58
CA VAL A 183 7.92 -0.90 0.44
C VAL A 183 6.56 -1.09 1.09
N SER A 184 6.15 -0.17 1.95
CA SER A 184 4.80 -0.14 2.50
C SER A 184 4.09 1.16 2.14
N ILE A 185 2.79 1.05 1.86
CA ILE A 185 1.92 2.19 1.61
C ILE A 185 0.85 2.22 2.70
N VAL A 186 0.82 3.34 3.41
CA VAL A 186 -0.13 3.62 4.49
C VAL A 186 -0.83 4.95 4.23
N ASN A 187 -2.06 5.08 4.71
CA ASN A 187 -2.87 6.30 4.62
C ASN A 187 -3.68 6.51 5.91
N THR A 188 -4.16 5.40 6.51
CA THR A 188 -4.94 5.39 7.74
C THR A 188 -4.32 4.51 8.82
N ARG A 189 -4.78 4.63 10.06
CA ARG A 189 -4.36 3.75 11.15
C ARG A 189 -4.62 2.26 10.87
N VAL A 190 -5.74 1.94 10.22
CA VAL A 190 -6.05 0.55 9.82
C VAL A 190 -5.01 0.04 8.81
N SER A 191 -4.58 0.88 7.87
CA SER A 191 -3.51 0.51 6.93
C SER A 191 -2.16 0.30 7.61
N GLU A 192 -1.86 1.04 8.69
CA GLU A 192 -0.64 0.84 9.48
C GLU A 192 -0.64 -0.53 10.17
N GLU A 193 -1.74 -0.91 10.81
CA GLU A 193 -1.91 -2.21 11.46
C GLU A 193 -1.80 -3.36 10.44
N HIS A 194 -2.40 -3.19 9.26
CA HIS A 194 -2.30 -4.12 8.14
C HIS A 194 -0.82 -4.31 7.70
N VAL A 195 -0.11 -3.22 7.44
CA VAL A 195 1.30 -3.25 7.01
C VAL A 195 2.20 -3.87 8.08
N GLN A 196 1.98 -3.52 9.35
CA GLN A 196 2.79 -4.00 10.47
C GLN A 196 2.82 -5.53 10.52
N SER A 197 1.67 -6.18 10.28
CA SER A 197 1.56 -7.65 10.26
C SER A 197 2.42 -8.37 9.19
N PHE A 198 2.77 -7.66 8.12
CA PHE A 198 3.68 -8.16 7.09
C PHE A 198 5.13 -7.79 7.34
N VAL A 199 5.36 -6.55 7.78
CA VAL A 199 6.68 -5.93 7.78
C VAL A 199 7.51 -6.34 8.99
N GLU A 200 6.92 -6.47 10.17
CA GLU A 200 7.67 -6.77 11.41
C GLU A 200 8.56 -8.01 11.29
N PRO A 201 8.07 -9.17 10.82
CA PRO A 201 8.89 -10.39 10.76
C PRO A 201 10.02 -10.30 9.74
N VAL A 202 9.91 -9.43 8.72
CA VAL A 202 10.96 -9.20 7.73
C VAL A 202 12.00 -8.23 8.29
N LEU A 203 11.58 -7.21 9.03
CA LEU A 203 12.48 -6.27 9.68
C LEU A 203 13.31 -6.94 10.77
N GLU A 204 12.73 -7.88 11.53
CA GLU A 204 13.48 -8.67 12.52
C GLU A 204 14.67 -9.43 11.91
N ASP A 205 14.54 -9.88 10.66
CA ASP A 205 15.60 -10.62 9.96
C ASP A 205 16.63 -9.73 9.26
N TRP A 206 16.17 -8.63 8.66
CA TRP A 206 16.93 -7.89 7.65
C TRP A 206 17.19 -6.43 7.99
N ALA A 207 16.58 -5.87 9.04
CA ALA A 207 16.83 -4.48 9.41
C ALA A 207 18.32 -4.24 9.71
N GLY A 208 18.87 -3.18 9.11
CA GLY A 208 20.28 -2.80 9.26
C GLY A 208 21.27 -3.59 8.39
N GLN A 209 20.83 -4.61 7.64
CA GLN A 209 21.71 -5.36 6.73
C GLN A 209 22.08 -4.51 5.49
N PRO A 210 23.32 -4.61 4.99
CA PRO A 210 23.71 -3.93 3.76
C PRO A 210 22.91 -4.48 2.57
N GLY A 211 22.45 -3.60 1.69
CA GLY A 211 21.66 -3.98 0.52
C GLY A 211 20.17 -4.18 0.77
N PHE A 212 19.70 -4.09 2.02
CA PHE A 212 18.27 -4.07 2.37
C PHE A 212 17.83 -2.65 2.75
N ASN A 213 16.65 -2.25 2.28
CA ASN A 213 16.03 -0.97 2.62
C ASN A 213 14.56 -1.17 2.96
N TYR A 214 14.06 -0.45 3.96
CA TYR A 214 12.63 -0.39 4.26
C TYR A 214 12.12 1.02 3.98
N VAL A 215 11.22 1.14 3.00
CA VAL A 215 10.63 2.40 2.54
C VAL A 215 9.16 2.41 2.93
N GLN A 216 8.76 3.42 3.70
CA GLN A 216 7.37 3.58 4.11
C GLN A 216 6.80 4.86 3.52
N ILE A 217 5.74 4.72 2.74
CA ILE A 217 5.07 5.81 2.04
C ILE A 217 3.76 6.08 2.76
N ASN A 218 3.68 7.24 3.41
CA ASN A 218 2.43 7.77 3.93
C ASN A 218 1.78 8.63 2.86
N HIS A 219 0.73 8.10 2.23
CA HIS A 219 -0.06 8.80 1.22
C HIS A 219 -1.11 9.66 1.91
N GLN A 220 -1.08 10.96 1.63
CA GLN A 220 -2.05 11.93 2.11
C GLN A 220 -2.75 12.55 0.89
N PRO A 221 -3.96 12.10 0.54
CA PRO A 221 -4.65 12.56 -0.66
C PRO A 221 -4.97 14.06 -0.60
N ASN A 222 -5.25 14.56 0.61
CA ASN A 222 -5.50 15.96 0.85
C ASN A 222 -4.19 16.71 1.12
N ALA A 223 -3.99 17.82 0.40
CA ALA A 223 -2.90 18.73 0.71
C ALA A 223 -3.09 19.34 2.10
N LEU A 224 -2.28 18.92 3.06
CA LEU A 224 -2.27 19.49 4.40
C LEU A 224 -1.55 20.85 4.38
N LYS A 225 -2.01 21.79 5.20
CA LYS A 225 -1.31 23.08 5.39
C LYS A 225 0.07 22.83 6.00
N GLY A 226 1.04 23.70 5.69
CA GLY A 226 2.42 23.56 6.16
C GLY A 226 2.58 23.42 7.68
N LEU A 227 1.72 24.09 8.47
CA LEU A 227 1.72 23.98 9.93
C LEU A 227 1.23 22.61 10.43
N LEU A 228 0.24 22.01 9.77
CA LEU A 228 -0.22 20.66 10.11
C LEU A 228 0.82 19.62 9.72
N ILE A 229 1.47 19.81 8.57
CA ILE A 229 2.58 18.96 8.13
C ILE A 229 3.72 19.02 9.15
N SER A 230 4.12 20.20 9.63
CA SER A 230 5.23 20.31 10.59
C SER A 230 4.92 19.64 11.93
N LEU A 231 3.69 19.77 12.44
CA LEU A 231 3.23 19.06 13.63
C LEU A 231 3.23 17.54 13.42
N PHE A 232 2.75 17.08 12.26
CA PHE A 232 2.72 15.66 11.92
C PHE A 232 4.12 15.07 11.78
N VAL A 233 5.02 15.74 11.06
CA VAL A 233 6.44 15.37 10.94
C VAL A 233 7.11 15.30 12.32
N SER A 234 6.85 16.26 13.21
CA SER A 234 7.39 16.25 14.57
C SER A 234 6.90 15.04 15.37
N SER A 235 5.61 14.71 15.28
CA SER A 235 5.04 13.51 15.93
C SER A 235 5.62 12.21 15.37
N LEU A 236 5.77 12.14 14.05
CA LEU A 236 6.35 10.98 13.36
C LEU A 236 7.82 10.76 13.75
N LYS A 237 8.62 11.83 13.82
CA LYS A 237 10.02 11.77 14.28
C LYS A 237 10.18 11.24 15.71
N ARG A 238 9.16 11.39 16.56
CA ARG A 238 9.18 10.83 17.93
C ARG A 238 8.87 9.34 17.98
N THR A 239 8.25 8.79 16.94
CA THR A 239 7.79 7.39 16.88
C THR A 239 8.70 6.55 15.99
N ILE A 240 9.21 7.15 14.91
CA ILE A 240 10.03 6.49 13.91
C ILE A 240 11.50 6.73 14.27
N PRO A 241 12.32 5.66 14.38
CA PRO A 241 13.75 5.77 14.62
C PRO A 241 14.48 6.58 13.54
N GLU A 242 15.56 7.26 13.93
CA GLU A 242 16.23 8.28 13.09
C GLU A 242 16.86 7.71 11.82
N ASP A 243 17.32 6.45 11.86
CA ASP A 243 17.87 5.71 10.71
C ASP A 243 16.86 5.57 9.56
N ARG A 244 15.56 5.57 9.86
CA ARG A 244 14.48 5.44 8.87
C ARG A 244 13.92 6.76 8.36
N TRP A 245 14.40 7.90 8.85
CA TRP A 245 13.86 9.21 8.43
C TRP A 245 14.08 9.51 6.95
N GLY A 246 15.15 8.97 6.35
CA GLY A 246 15.45 9.12 4.93
C GLY A 246 14.60 8.24 4.01
N SER A 247 14.04 7.14 4.53
CA SER A 247 13.23 6.18 3.76
C SER A 247 11.74 6.26 4.08
N TYR A 248 11.34 7.12 5.03
CA TYR A 248 9.93 7.44 5.30
C TYR A 248 9.51 8.65 4.47
N LEU A 249 8.58 8.44 3.54
CA LEU A 249 8.08 9.45 2.61
C LEU A 249 6.66 9.88 2.95
N ILE A 250 6.43 11.18 3.01
CA ILE A 250 5.08 11.77 3.03
C ILE A 250 4.77 12.24 1.62
N SER A 251 3.93 11.49 0.91
CA SER A 251 3.48 11.86 -0.44
C SER A 251 2.14 12.58 -0.33
N SER A 252 2.08 13.83 -0.81
CA SER A 252 0.88 14.66 -0.76
C SER A 252 0.23 14.77 -2.14
N GLY A 253 -1.10 14.83 -2.15
CA GLY A 253 -1.89 14.97 -3.37
C GLY A 253 -2.46 13.65 -3.85
N GLU A 254 -3.40 13.75 -4.80
CA GLU A 254 -4.06 12.59 -5.36
C GLU A 254 -3.11 11.86 -6.32
N TRP A 255 -3.04 10.54 -6.19
CA TRP A 255 -2.25 9.73 -7.09
C TRP A 255 -3.04 9.45 -8.36
N SER A 256 -2.35 9.48 -9.50
CA SER A 256 -2.96 9.11 -10.77
C SER A 256 -3.44 7.66 -10.71
N GLU A 257 -4.74 7.46 -10.94
CA GLU A 257 -5.33 6.12 -11.02
C GLU A 257 -4.64 5.28 -12.09
N PHE A 258 -4.23 5.89 -13.21
CA PHE A 258 -3.64 5.18 -14.34
C PHE A 258 -2.15 4.86 -14.15
N ASP A 259 -1.38 5.78 -13.56
CA ASP A 259 0.08 5.62 -13.47
C ASP A 259 0.53 4.95 -12.17
N VAL A 260 -0.25 5.10 -11.09
CA VAL A 260 0.15 4.66 -9.75
C VAL A 260 -0.85 3.65 -9.17
N SER A 261 -2.09 4.07 -8.93
CA SER A 261 -3.04 3.26 -8.13
C SER A 261 -3.41 1.95 -8.82
N ARG A 262 -3.87 2.00 -10.09
CA ARG A 262 -4.25 0.81 -10.85
C ARG A 262 -3.04 -0.08 -11.12
N PRO A 263 -1.87 0.40 -11.61
CA PRO A 263 -0.70 -0.45 -11.79
C PRO A 263 -0.31 -1.21 -10.52
N LEU A 264 -0.34 -0.55 -9.36
CA LEU A 264 -0.05 -1.15 -8.06
C LEU A 264 -1.20 -1.95 -7.45
N GLY A 265 -2.39 -1.96 -8.06
CA GLY A 265 -3.54 -2.70 -7.53
C GLY A 265 -4.13 -2.09 -6.25
N ILE A 266 -3.96 -0.79 -6.07
CA ILE A 266 -4.55 0.01 -4.99
C ILE A 266 -5.97 0.38 -5.40
N GLU A 267 -6.95 -0.39 -4.93
CA GLU A 267 -8.37 -0.09 -5.19
C GLU A 267 -9.05 0.58 -4.00
N ASN A 268 -8.63 0.23 -2.78
CA ASN A 268 -9.16 0.81 -1.55
C ASN A 268 -8.05 1.53 -0.79
N LYS A 269 -8.15 2.87 -0.70
CA LYS A 269 -7.15 3.75 -0.07
C LYS A 269 -7.09 3.60 1.46
N LEU A 270 -8.04 2.89 2.08
CA LEU A 270 -8.07 2.65 3.53
C LEU A 270 -7.18 1.47 3.96
N LEU A 271 -6.83 0.59 3.02
CA LEU A 271 -6.05 -0.61 3.28
C LEU A 271 -4.54 -0.33 3.24
N GLY A 272 -3.78 -1.20 3.91
CA GLY A 272 -2.32 -1.21 3.82
C GLY A 272 -1.88 -2.09 2.66
N TYR A 273 -0.82 -1.67 1.98
CA TYR A 273 -0.21 -2.43 0.89
C TYR A 273 1.28 -2.58 1.15
N VAL A 274 1.81 -3.75 0.82
CA VAL A 274 3.24 -4.08 0.99
C VAL A 274 3.75 -4.65 -0.31
N TYR A 275 4.93 -4.22 -0.73
CA TYR A 275 5.59 -4.65 -1.94
C TYR A 275 7.04 -5.00 -1.62
N LEU A 276 7.54 -6.05 -2.26
CA LEU A 276 8.95 -6.37 -2.25
C LEU A 276 9.51 -5.99 -3.63
N VAL A 277 10.48 -5.09 -3.63
CA VAL A 277 11.06 -4.48 -4.83
C VAL A 277 12.54 -4.88 -4.91
N ASP A 278 12.99 -5.29 -6.10
CA ASP A 278 14.41 -5.61 -6.33
C ASP A 278 15.26 -4.36 -6.58
N GLU A 279 16.57 -4.56 -6.73
CA GLU A 279 17.56 -3.52 -7.03
C GLU A 279 17.31 -2.77 -8.36
N ASN A 280 16.51 -3.36 -9.25
CA ASN A 280 16.11 -2.79 -10.54
C ASN A 280 14.76 -2.07 -10.47
N ALA A 281 14.26 -1.80 -9.27
CA ALA A 281 12.96 -1.19 -9.01
C ALA A 281 11.76 -1.99 -9.56
N LYS A 282 11.88 -3.31 -9.75
CA LYS A 282 10.78 -4.19 -10.16
C LYS A 282 10.06 -4.79 -8.96
N VAL A 283 8.74 -4.85 -9.02
CA VAL A 283 7.88 -5.48 -8.00
C VAL A 283 7.96 -7.00 -8.12
N ARG A 284 8.54 -7.64 -7.11
CA ARG A 284 8.80 -9.09 -7.07
C ARG A 284 7.78 -9.85 -6.23
N TRP A 285 7.11 -9.15 -5.32
CA TRP A 285 6.05 -9.68 -4.47
C TRP A 285 5.14 -8.53 -4.02
N ALA A 286 3.89 -8.84 -3.72
CA ALA A 286 2.95 -7.86 -3.18
C ALA A 286 1.95 -8.52 -2.22
N GLY A 287 1.48 -7.74 -1.24
CA GLY A 287 0.45 -8.10 -0.28
C GLY A 287 -0.47 -6.90 0.01
N CYS A 288 -1.70 -7.18 0.42
CA CYS A 288 -2.67 -6.16 0.81
C CYS A 288 -3.45 -6.55 2.07
N ALA A 289 -3.97 -5.55 2.78
CA ALA A 289 -4.77 -5.69 3.99
C ALA A 289 -4.04 -6.45 5.13
N GLN A 290 -4.77 -7.12 6.03
CA GLN A 290 -4.18 -7.91 7.10
C GLN A 290 -3.45 -9.15 6.54
N ALA A 291 -2.23 -9.41 6.98
CA ALA A 291 -1.49 -10.62 6.64
C ALA A 291 -2.13 -11.87 7.26
N THR A 292 -2.28 -12.92 6.45
CA THR A 292 -2.48 -14.26 7.00
C THR A 292 -1.12 -14.83 7.43
N PRO A 293 -1.06 -15.75 8.41
CA PRO A 293 0.21 -16.33 8.87
C PRO A 293 1.04 -16.92 7.71
N LYS A 294 0.37 -17.54 6.73
CA LYS A 294 1.01 -18.08 5.55
C LYS A 294 1.67 -17.01 4.68
N GLU A 295 1.00 -15.89 4.43
CA GLU A 295 1.56 -14.82 3.60
C GLU A 295 2.72 -14.11 4.30
N THR A 296 2.67 -13.99 5.63
CA THR A 296 3.79 -13.49 6.43
C THR A 296 5.04 -14.37 6.22
N GLU A 297 4.88 -15.69 6.27
CA GLU A 297 5.98 -16.62 6.01
C GLU A 297 6.45 -16.58 4.54
N ASP A 298 5.50 -16.50 3.59
CA ASP A 298 5.81 -16.40 2.16
C ASP A 298 6.63 -15.14 1.86
N LEU A 299 6.26 -13.99 2.44
CA LEU A 299 7.01 -12.75 2.33
C LEU A 299 8.40 -12.86 2.97
N ARG A 300 8.50 -13.42 4.18
CA ARG A 300 9.78 -13.61 4.87
C ARG A 300 10.75 -14.47 4.04
N ARG A 301 10.25 -15.56 3.44
CA ARG A 301 11.00 -16.41 2.51
C ARG A 301 11.39 -15.65 1.23
N ALA A 302 10.46 -14.92 0.64
CA ALA A 302 10.70 -14.14 -0.58
C ALA A 302 11.77 -13.07 -0.39
N ALA A 303 11.70 -12.33 0.72
CA ALA A 303 12.71 -11.34 1.12
C ALA A 303 14.08 -11.99 1.31
N ALA A 304 14.14 -13.12 2.01
CA ALA A 304 15.39 -13.84 2.22
C ALA A 304 16.05 -14.30 0.91
N VAL A 305 15.27 -14.78 -0.06
CA VAL A 305 15.79 -15.20 -1.37
C VAL A 305 16.35 -14.01 -2.14
N LEU A 306 15.65 -12.88 -2.17
CA LEU A 306 16.10 -11.70 -2.91
C LEU A 306 17.35 -11.07 -2.29
N VAL A 307 17.35 -10.83 -0.98
CA VAL A 307 18.50 -10.17 -0.32
C VAL A 307 19.76 -11.02 -0.46
N ARG A 308 19.65 -12.35 -0.32
CA ARG A 308 20.80 -13.26 -0.51
C ARG A 308 21.30 -13.28 -1.95
N ARG A 309 20.40 -13.24 -2.94
CA ARG A 309 20.78 -13.16 -4.36
C ARG A 309 21.53 -11.86 -4.65
N HIS A 310 20.99 -10.74 -4.18
CA HIS A 310 21.60 -9.43 -4.33
C HIS A 310 23.00 -9.35 -3.68
N ALA A 311 23.16 -9.93 -2.49
CA ALA A 311 24.47 -10.01 -1.84
C ALA A 311 25.48 -10.86 -2.62
N GLY A 312 25.05 -11.99 -3.21
CA GLY A 312 25.89 -12.84 -4.05
C GLY A 312 26.35 -12.15 -5.34
N GLU A 313 25.46 -11.40 -5.99
CA GLU A 313 25.77 -10.63 -7.21
C GLU A 313 26.68 -9.43 -6.92
N SER A 314 26.45 -8.74 -5.79
CA SER A 314 27.30 -7.64 -5.34
C SER A 314 28.73 -8.08 -5.02
N GLY A 315 28.89 -9.29 -4.46
CA GLY A 315 30.19 -9.90 -4.21
C GLY A 315 30.92 -10.35 -5.49
N ALA A 316 30.19 -10.79 -6.51
CA ALA A 316 30.78 -11.18 -7.80
C ALA A 316 31.21 -9.96 -8.64
N GLY A 317 30.48 -8.85 -8.58
CA GLY A 317 30.83 -7.60 -9.28
C GLY A 317 32.07 -6.87 -8.74
N ALA A 318 32.43 -7.11 -7.48
CA ALA A 318 33.62 -6.51 -6.84
C ALA A 318 34.93 -7.26 -7.15
N ALA A 319 34.86 -8.46 -7.74
CA ALA A 319 36.00 -9.34 -7.98
C ALA A 319 36.57 -9.28 -9.42
N ALA A 320 36.17 -8.30 -10.24
CA ALA A 320 36.76 -8.09 -11.57
C ALA A 320 37.78 -6.94 -11.56
N PRO A 321 39.08 -7.22 -11.38
CA PRO A 321 40.12 -6.25 -11.68
C PRO A 321 40.42 -6.23 -13.18
N LYS A 322 40.62 -5.01 -13.66
CA LYS A 322 41.22 -4.58 -14.93
C LYS A 322 42.13 -5.64 -15.58
N THR A 323 41.82 -6.01 -16.82
CA THR A 323 42.82 -6.48 -17.78
C THR A 323 43.23 -5.31 -18.66
N GLU A 324 44.56 -5.15 -18.74
CA GLU A 324 45.34 -4.22 -19.57
C GLU A 324 44.92 -4.18 -21.05
#